data_AF-C0LU23-F1
#
_entry.id   AF-C0LU23-F1
#
_cell.length_a   1.000
_cell.length_b   1.000
_cell.length_c   1.000
_cell.angle_alpha   90.00
_cell.angle_beta   90.00
_cell.angle_gamma   90.00
#
_symmetry.space_group_name_H-M   'P 1'
#
loop_
_entity.id
_entity.type
_entity.pdbx_description
1 polymer ?
#
loop_
_entity_poly.entity_id
_entity_poly.type
_entity_poly.pdbx_seq_one_letter_code
_entity_poly.pdbx_strand_id
1 'polypeptide(L)'
;GGANGAIRFQPELSHGHNAGLQVALALLKPMKAKYPDVSHADLFQMASAAAIEAAGGPKIDMQYGRKDVTDEQGCAQDGLLPAPMHGSSATAADHIRKVFNRMGFNDQEIVVLSGAHTLGRVRKDRSGLGVDETKYTKDGPGLKGGTSWTPDWLNFNNSYFTELKARRDADLIVMDTDACI
;
A
#
# COMPACT_ATOMS: atom_id res chain seq x y z
N GLY A 1 -5.32 -10.52 -13.23
CA GLY A 1 -4.95 -9.67 -12.08
C GLY A 1 -3.44 -9.62 -11.94
N GLY A 2 -2.96 -8.92 -10.91
CA GLY A 2 -1.52 -8.70 -10.68
C GLY A 2 -1.01 -7.39 -11.29
N ALA A 3 0.30 -7.27 -11.48
CA ALA A 3 0.95 -6.07 -12.00
C ALA A 3 0.79 -5.94 -13.54
N ASN A 4 -0.42 -5.67 -14.01
CA ASN A 4 -0.78 -5.57 -15.43
C ASN A 4 -1.37 -4.20 -15.82
N GLY A 5 -1.28 -3.22 -14.91
CA GLY A 5 -1.74 -1.85 -15.14
C GLY A 5 -3.27 -1.66 -15.10
N ALA A 6 -4.05 -2.68 -14.74
CA ALA A 6 -5.53 -2.62 -14.78
C ALA A 6 -6.14 -1.60 -13.79
N ILE A 7 -5.47 -1.37 -12.65
CA ILE A 7 -5.88 -0.40 -11.61
C ILE A 7 -6.13 1.04 -12.11
N ARG A 8 -5.69 1.36 -13.34
CA ARG A 8 -5.98 2.65 -13.99
C ARG A 8 -7.43 2.79 -14.47
N PHE A 9 -8.15 1.69 -14.63
CA PHE A 9 -9.51 1.67 -15.13
C PHE A 9 -10.52 1.86 -14.01
N GLN A 10 -11.66 2.48 -14.33
CA GLN A 10 -12.68 2.84 -13.34
C GLN A 10 -13.23 1.66 -12.55
N PRO A 11 -13.53 0.48 -13.14
CA PRO A 11 -14.03 -0.66 -12.38
C PRO A 11 -13.10 -1.03 -11.22
N GLU A 12 -11.81 -1.25 -11.49
CA GLU A 12 -10.85 -1.62 -10.44
C GLU A 12 -10.51 -0.44 -9.52
N LEU A 13 -10.40 0.78 -10.05
CA LEU A 13 -10.12 1.98 -9.27
C LEU A 13 -11.24 2.30 -8.26
N SER A 14 -12.49 1.91 -8.57
CA SER A 14 -13.66 2.15 -7.72
C SER A 14 -13.83 1.15 -6.57
N HIS A 15 -13.04 0.07 -6.54
CA HIS A 15 -13.05 -0.88 -5.43
C HIS A 15 -12.72 -0.17 -4.11
N GLY A 16 -13.39 -0.56 -3.01
CA GLY A 16 -13.25 0.12 -1.72
C GLY A 16 -11.80 0.15 -1.20
N HIS A 17 -11.04 -0.93 -1.45
CA HIS A 17 -9.62 -1.02 -1.07
C HIS A 17 -8.70 -0.05 -1.83
N ASN A 18 -9.15 0.50 -2.96
CA ASN A 18 -8.40 1.42 -3.81
C ASN A 18 -8.77 2.90 -3.57
N ALA A 19 -9.58 3.18 -2.55
CA ALA A 19 -10.02 4.54 -2.22
C ALA A 19 -8.85 5.51 -2.06
N GLY A 20 -8.78 6.52 -2.95
CA GLY A 20 -7.76 7.57 -2.95
C GLY A 20 -6.64 7.37 -3.98
N LEU A 21 -6.52 6.19 -4.61
CA LEU A 21 -5.47 5.92 -5.60
C LEU A 21 -5.61 6.73 -6.90
N GLN A 22 -6.78 7.32 -7.16
CA GLN A 22 -6.97 8.27 -8.26
C GLN A 22 -6.02 9.47 -8.17
N VAL A 23 -5.63 9.87 -6.95
CA VAL A 23 -4.65 10.95 -6.73
C VAL A 23 -3.27 10.52 -7.21
N ALA A 24 -2.84 9.29 -6.91
CA ALA A 24 -1.57 8.75 -7.37
C ALA A 24 -1.52 8.60 -8.90
N LEU A 25 -2.61 8.13 -9.52
CA LEU A 25 -2.71 8.07 -10.98
C LEU A 25 -2.59 9.45 -11.63
N ALA A 26 -3.22 10.47 -11.03
CA ALA A 26 -3.12 11.84 -11.51
C ALA A 26 -1.67 12.37 -11.43
N LEU A 27 -0.95 12.06 -10.34
CA LEU A 27 0.46 12.44 -10.17
C LEU A 27 1.39 11.75 -11.18
N LEU A 28 1.08 10.51 -11.58
CA LEU A 28 1.87 9.77 -12.57
C LEU A 28 1.54 10.13 -14.03
N LYS A 29 0.38 10.76 -14.28
CA LYS A 29 -0.09 11.10 -15.63
C LYS A 29 0.93 11.91 -16.46
N PRO A 30 1.60 12.96 -15.93
CA PRO A 30 2.62 13.69 -16.68
C PRO A 30 3.81 12.82 -17.11
N MET A 31 4.24 11.90 -16.24
CA MET A 31 5.32 10.95 -16.55
C MET A 31 4.89 9.96 -17.63
N LYS A 32 3.67 9.43 -17.54
CA LYS A 32 3.11 8.55 -18.58
C LYS A 32 3.01 9.25 -19.94
N ALA A 33 2.61 10.53 -19.96
CA ALA A 33 2.52 11.33 -21.17
C ALA A 33 3.89 11.59 -21.80
N LYS A 34 4.92 11.81 -20.97
CA LYS A 34 6.30 12.00 -21.42
C LYS A 34 6.92 10.72 -21.99
N TYR A 35 6.54 9.56 -21.46
CA TYR A 35 7.06 8.25 -21.86
C TYR A 35 5.91 7.30 -22.30
N PRO A 36 5.34 7.53 -23.49
CA PRO A 36 4.18 6.77 -23.96
C PRO A 36 4.44 5.27 -24.13
N ASP A 37 5.68 4.89 -24.43
CA ASP A 37 6.06 3.49 -24.66
C ASP A 37 6.26 2.68 -23.36
N VAL A 38 6.41 3.35 -22.22
CA VAL A 38 6.43 2.68 -20.91
C VAL A 38 5.00 2.29 -20.54
N SER A 39 4.78 1.01 -20.28
CA SER A 39 3.48 0.50 -19.82
C SER A 39 3.09 1.12 -18.48
N HIS A 40 1.79 1.27 -18.22
CA HIS A 40 1.32 1.67 -16.89
C HIS A 40 1.74 0.64 -15.84
N ALA A 41 1.71 -0.64 -16.20
CA ALA A 41 2.17 -1.74 -15.35
C ALA A 41 3.60 -1.51 -14.84
N ASP A 42 4.54 -1.19 -15.71
CA ASP A 42 5.91 -0.90 -15.29
C ASP A 42 6.05 0.46 -14.63
N LEU A 43 5.33 1.49 -15.10
CA LEU A 43 5.37 2.82 -14.47
C LEU A 43 4.96 2.76 -12.99
N PHE A 44 3.92 1.99 -12.65
CA PHE A 44 3.46 1.84 -11.26
C PHE A 44 4.50 1.13 -10.39
N GLN A 45 5.07 0.05 -10.91
CA GLN A 45 6.09 -0.72 -10.18
C GLN A 45 7.41 0.07 -10.04
N MET A 46 7.78 0.84 -11.07
CA MET A 46 8.92 1.76 -11.04
C MET A 46 8.70 2.88 -10.01
N ALA A 47 7.53 3.51 -10.00
CA ALA A 47 7.21 4.55 -9.03
C ALA A 47 7.25 4.02 -7.59
N SER A 48 6.74 2.81 -7.35
CA SER A 48 6.81 2.14 -6.04
C SER A 48 8.26 1.90 -5.60
N ALA A 49 9.07 1.25 -6.44
CA ALA A 49 10.47 0.95 -6.10
C ALA A 49 11.31 2.24 -5.89
N ALA A 50 11.11 3.25 -6.73
CA ALA A 50 11.78 4.54 -6.58
C ALA A 50 11.34 5.26 -5.30
N ALA A 51 10.09 5.12 -4.87
CA ALA A 51 9.62 5.69 -3.61
C ALA A 51 10.29 5.04 -2.39
N ILE A 52 10.50 3.71 -2.42
CA ILE A 52 11.24 2.99 -1.36
C ILE A 52 12.69 3.49 -1.29
N GLU A 53 13.40 3.55 -2.41
CA GLU A 53 14.79 4.02 -2.46
C GLU A 53 14.90 5.49 -2.02
N ALA A 54 14.01 6.36 -2.49
CA ALA A 54 14.00 7.78 -2.11
C ALA A 54 13.68 8.01 -0.62
N ALA A 55 12.95 7.10 0.01
CA ALA A 55 12.67 7.12 1.45
C ALA A 55 13.83 6.53 2.29
N GLY A 56 14.97 6.21 1.70
CA GLY A 56 16.13 5.61 2.40
C GLY A 56 16.06 4.08 2.53
N GLY A 57 15.11 3.45 1.84
CA GLY A 57 15.01 1.99 1.77
C GLY A 57 16.02 1.36 0.83
N PRO A 58 16.05 0.02 0.76
CA PRO A 58 16.97 -0.69 -0.12
C PRO A 58 16.60 -0.44 -1.59
N LYS A 59 17.63 -0.44 -2.45
CA LYS A 59 17.43 -0.51 -3.90
C LYS A 59 16.86 -1.89 -4.25
N ILE A 60 15.64 -1.91 -4.77
CA ILE A 60 14.98 -3.14 -5.21
C ILE A 60 15.49 -3.48 -6.62
N ASP A 61 15.92 -4.73 -6.80
CA ASP A 61 16.39 -5.23 -8.10
C ASP A 61 15.19 -5.48 -9.04
N MET A 62 14.69 -4.38 -9.63
CA MET A 62 13.49 -4.38 -10.46
C MET A 62 13.78 -4.85 -11.88
N GLN A 63 12.98 -5.81 -12.35
CA GLN A 63 12.86 -6.13 -13.77
C GLN A 63 11.59 -5.48 -14.35
N TYR A 64 11.70 -5.00 -15.58
CA TYR A 64 10.63 -4.35 -16.35
C TYR A 64 10.32 -5.13 -17.63
N GLY A 65 9.31 -4.70 -18.37
CA GLY A 65 8.75 -5.38 -19.54
C GLY A 65 7.31 -5.89 -19.33
N ARG A 66 6.64 -5.45 -18.26
CA ARG A 66 5.23 -5.81 -18.01
C ARG A 66 4.36 -5.21 -19.08
N LYS A 67 3.38 -5.98 -19.55
CA LYS A 67 2.39 -5.52 -20.53
C LYS A 67 1.16 -4.97 -19.83
N ASP A 68 0.62 -3.89 -20.37
CA ASP A 68 -0.69 -3.39 -19.97
C ASP A 68 -1.79 -4.32 -20.47
N VAL A 69 -2.81 -4.55 -19.64
CA VAL A 69 -4.11 -4.98 -20.16
C VAL A 69 -4.69 -3.90 -21.08
N THR A 70 -5.42 -4.29 -22.12
CA THR A 70 -5.93 -3.39 -23.15
C THR A 70 -7.22 -2.68 -22.75
N ASP A 71 -7.99 -3.29 -21.87
CA ASP A 71 -9.36 -2.89 -21.54
C ASP A 71 -9.75 -3.31 -20.11
N GLU A 72 -10.96 -2.94 -19.72
CA GLU A 72 -11.49 -3.14 -18.37
C GLU A 72 -11.76 -4.62 -18.06
N GLN A 73 -11.83 -5.50 -19.06
CA GLN A 73 -11.94 -6.95 -18.85
C GLN A 73 -10.65 -7.52 -18.20
N GLY A 74 -9.55 -6.77 -18.29
CA GLY A 74 -8.30 -7.07 -17.58
C GLY A 74 -8.31 -6.76 -16.08
N CYS A 75 -9.33 -6.06 -15.58
CA CYS A 75 -9.49 -5.73 -14.16
C CYS A 75 -9.67 -6.97 -13.31
N ALA A 76 -9.05 -6.96 -12.13
CA ALA A 76 -9.30 -7.99 -11.13
C ALA A 76 -10.71 -7.85 -10.54
N GLN A 77 -11.26 -8.94 -10.00
CA GLN A 77 -12.49 -8.86 -9.19
C GLN A 77 -12.19 -8.17 -7.85
N ASP A 78 -13.18 -7.47 -7.29
CA ASP A 78 -13.07 -6.90 -5.96
C ASP A 78 -12.95 -7.99 -4.88
N GLY A 79 -12.45 -7.63 -3.69
CA GLY A 79 -12.31 -8.54 -2.55
C GLY A 79 -11.08 -9.46 -2.61
N LEU A 80 -10.18 -9.24 -3.58
CA LEU A 80 -8.92 -9.97 -3.67
C LEU A 80 -7.80 -9.34 -2.81
N LEU A 81 -7.95 -8.10 -2.37
CA LEU A 81 -7.00 -7.45 -1.46
C LEU A 81 -7.31 -7.77 0.01
N PRO A 82 -6.31 -7.73 0.92
CA PRO A 82 -6.56 -7.99 2.32
C PRO A 82 -7.37 -6.85 2.94
N ALA A 83 -8.43 -7.20 3.67
CA ALA A 83 -9.04 -6.31 4.66
C ALA A 83 -8.03 -5.96 5.78
N PRO A 84 -8.15 -4.77 6.40
CA PRO A 84 -7.29 -4.34 7.51
C PRO A 84 -7.58 -5.08 8.83
N MET A 85 -8.69 -5.81 8.89
CA MET A 85 -9.06 -6.66 10.04
C MET A 85 -9.06 -8.14 9.60
N HIS A 86 -9.68 -9.04 10.36
CA HIS A 86 -9.74 -10.48 10.02
C HIS A 86 -10.63 -10.83 8.81
N GLY A 87 -11.28 -9.85 8.17
CA GLY A 87 -12.13 -10.06 7.01
C GLY A 87 -13.23 -11.10 7.29
N SER A 88 -13.35 -12.11 6.42
CA SER A 88 -14.26 -13.25 6.62
C SER A 88 -13.60 -14.47 7.27
N SER A 89 -12.33 -14.38 7.65
CA SER A 89 -11.62 -15.45 8.33
C SER A 89 -11.86 -15.43 9.84
N ALA A 90 -11.56 -16.56 10.50
CA ALA A 90 -11.68 -16.69 11.95
C ALA A 90 -10.68 -15.80 12.71
N THR A 91 -9.48 -15.61 12.17
CA THR A 91 -8.44 -14.75 12.75
C THR A 91 -7.78 -13.87 11.68
N ALA A 92 -7.14 -12.78 12.12
CA ALA A 92 -6.37 -11.92 11.22
C ALA A 92 -5.18 -12.65 10.58
N ALA A 93 -4.53 -13.56 11.32
CA ALA A 93 -3.45 -14.40 10.79
C ALA A 93 -3.94 -15.34 9.67
N ASP A 94 -5.11 -15.97 9.85
CA ASP A 94 -5.71 -16.82 8.82
C ASP A 94 -6.12 -16.00 7.58
N HIS A 95 -6.62 -14.79 7.79
CA HIS A 95 -6.95 -13.85 6.72
C HIS A 95 -5.74 -13.48 5.87
N ILE A 96 -4.66 -13.00 6.49
CA ILE A 96 -3.46 -12.60 5.74
C ILE A 96 -2.85 -13.81 5.02
N ARG A 97 -2.75 -14.99 5.66
CA ARG A 97 -2.27 -16.20 4.99
C ARG A 97 -3.15 -16.60 3.81
N LYS A 98 -4.48 -16.59 3.97
CA LYS A 98 -5.42 -16.90 2.87
C LYS A 98 -5.21 -16.00 1.65
N VAL A 99 -5.02 -14.70 1.88
CA VAL A 99 -4.85 -13.73 0.79
C VAL A 99 -3.47 -13.84 0.14
N PHE A 100 -2.40 -13.88 0.92
CA PHE A 100 -1.03 -13.86 0.42
C PHE A 100 -0.57 -15.21 -0.13
N ASN A 101 -0.97 -16.33 0.49
CA ASN A 101 -0.62 -17.66 -0.04
C ASN A 101 -1.27 -17.90 -1.41
N ARG A 102 -2.46 -17.32 -1.67
CA ARG A 102 -3.08 -17.31 -3.00
C ARG A 102 -2.24 -16.56 -4.04
N MET A 103 -1.47 -15.56 -3.61
CA MET A 103 -0.51 -14.83 -4.46
C MET A 103 0.85 -15.54 -4.57
N GLY A 104 1.05 -16.64 -3.84
CA GLY A 104 2.28 -17.42 -3.85
C GLY A 104 3.33 -16.97 -2.84
N PHE A 105 2.98 -16.06 -1.92
CA PHE A 105 3.90 -15.63 -0.86
C PHE A 105 3.89 -16.58 0.33
N ASN A 106 5.04 -16.73 0.98
CA ASN A 106 5.19 -17.45 2.24
C ASN A 106 5.11 -16.52 3.46
N ASP A 107 5.08 -17.09 4.67
CA ASP A 107 4.97 -16.34 5.92
C ASP A 107 6.07 -15.28 6.10
N GLN A 108 7.32 -15.56 5.70
CA GLN A 108 8.41 -14.59 5.79
C GLN A 108 8.16 -13.39 4.86
N GLU A 109 7.72 -13.62 3.64
CA GLU A 109 7.41 -12.56 2.67
C GLU A 109 6.22 -11.72 3.12
N ILE A 110 5.21 -12.32 3.76
CA ILE A 110 4.08 -11.60 4.37
C ILE A 110 4.59 -10.61 5.42
N VAL A 111 5.41 -11.09 6.36
CA VAL A 111 5.98 -10.24 7.44
C VAL A 111 6.81 -9.10 6.85
N VAL A 112 7.68 -9.39 5.87
CA VAL A 112 8.54 -8.40 5.23
C VAL A 112 7.72 -7.34 4.48
N LEU A 113 6.69 -7.75 3.73
CA LEU A 113 5.83 -6.83 2.98
C LEU A 113 4.96 -5.96 3.91
N SER A 114 4.49 -6.49 5.04
CA SER A 114 3.80 -5.69 6.07
C SER A 114 4.66 -4.54 6.60
N GLY A 115 5.98 -4.72 6.60
CA GLY A 115 6.95 -3.67 6.95
C GLY A 115 6.84 -2.39 6.11
N ALA A 116 6.21 -2.45 4.92
CA ALA A 116 5.97 -1.27 4.10
C ALA A 116 5.07 -0.22 4.79
N HIS A 117 4.27 -0.63 5.79
CA HIS A 117 3.55 0.30 6.67
C HIS A 117 4.45 1.22 7.50
N THR A 118 5.77 1.01 7.51
CA THR A 118 6.71 2.02 8.03
C THR A 118 6.59 3.37 7.30
N LEU A 119 6.08 3.36 6.06
CA LEU A 119 5.79 4.55 5.28
C LEU A 119 4.29 4.84 5.27
N GLY A 120 3.96 6.12 5.41
CA GLY A 120 2.63 6.63 5.23
C GLY A 120 1.70 6.45 6.43
N ARG A 121 0.41 6.47 6.13
CA ARG A 121 -0.67 6.66 7.10
C ARG A 121 -2.02 6.28 6.53
N VAL A 122 -2.94 5.91 7.39
CA VAL A 122 -4.37 5.76 7.06
C VAL A 122 -5.10 7.11 7.14
N ARG A 123 -6.25 7.22 6.48
CA ARG A 123 -7.18 8.35 6.62
C ARG A 123 -8.62 7.85 6.65
N LYS A 124 -9.45 8.44 7.51
CA LYS A 124 -10.87 8.09 7.65
C LYS A 124 -11.65 8.25 6.36
N ASP A 125 -11.37 9.29 5.57
CA ASP A 125 -12.02 9.55 4.28
C ASP A 125 -11.58 8.60 3.15
N ARG A 126 -10.68 7.65 3.44
CA ARG A 126 -10.25 6.61 2.50
C ARG A 126 -10.59 5.22 3.03
N SER A 127 -9.82 4.72 4.00
CA SER A 127 -10.02 3.38 4.54
C SER A 127 -11.06 3.32 5.66
N GLY A 128 -11.56 4.47 6.15
CA GLY A 128 -12.41 4.53 7.34
C GLY A 128 -11.63 4.40 8.66
N LEU A 129 -10.31 4.22 8.61
CA LEU A 129 -9.48 3.94 9.79
C LEU A 129 -8.71 5.16 10.29
N GLY A 130 -8.29 5.08 11.55
CA GLY A 130 -7.50 6.09 12.23
C GLY A 130 -8.32 7.28 12.72
N VAL A 131 -7.60 8.32 13.13
CA VAL A 131 -8.13 9.64 13.50
C VAL A 131 -7.81 10.66 12.40
N ASP A 132 -8.44 11.83 12.45
CA ASP A 132 -8.31 12.84 11.39
C ASP A 132 -6.91 13.45 11.32
N GLU A 133 -6.22 13.54 12.46
CA GLU A 133 -4.82 13.91 12.57
C GLU A 133 -4.24 13.45 13.92
N THR A 134 -2.92 13.35 13.98
CA THR A 134 -2.16 13.06 15.21
C THR A 134 -1.01 14.05 15.36
N LYS A 135 -0.28 13.99 16.47
CA LYS A 135 0.92 14.83 16.66
C LYS A 135 1.97 14.67 15.54
N TYR A 136 1.97 13.56 14.81
CA TYR A 136 2.91 13.26 13.72
C TYR A 136 2.44 13.71 12.33
N THR A 137 1.15 13.98 12.17
CA THR A 137 0.54 14.17 10.83
C THR A 137 -0.22 15.49 10.68
N LYS A 138 -0.53 16.16 11.79
CA LYS A 138 -1.11 17.52 11.80
C LYS A 138 -0.19 18.55 11.15
N ASP A 139 1.12 18.30 11.24
CA ASP A 139 2.18 19.10 10.63
C ASP A 139 3.11 18.18 9.84
N GLY A 140 3.69 18.70 8.74
CA GLY A 140 4.54 17.92 7.84
C GLY A 140 4.30 18.25 6.37
N PRO A 141 5.11 17.67 5.47
CA PRO A 141 5.00 17.92 4.04
C PRO A 141 3.79 17.19 3.42
N GLY A 142 3.36 17.68 2.26
CA GLY A 142 2.20 17.13 1.55
C GLY A 142 0.86 17.44 2.22
N LEU A 143 -0.16 16.62 1.93
CA LEU A 143 -1.50 16.78 2.52
C LEU A 143 -1.48 16.40 4.00
N LYS A 144 -1.91 17.27 4.90
CA LYS A 144 -1.95 17.03 6.35
C LYS A 144 -3.02 16.00 6.78
N GLY A 145 -2.88 15.50 8.02
CA GLY A 145 -3.84 14.61 8.69
C GLY A 145 -3.68 13.11 8.42
N GLY A 146 -4.48 12.28 9.07
CA GLY A 146 -4.38 10.82 9.10
C GLY A 146 -3.59 10.27 10.29
N THR A 147 -3.47 8.95 10.37
CA THR A 147 -2.74 8.26 11.46
C THR A 147 -1.68 7.35 10.86
N SER A 148 -0.42 7.57 11.22
CA SER A 148 0.72 6.76 10.76
C SER A 148 0.97 5.56 11.68
N TRP A 149 1.68 4.55 11.17
CA TRP A 149 2.19 3.45 12.00
C TRP A 149 3.48 3.82 12.73
N THR A 150 4.23 4.79 12.19
CA THR A 150 5.51 5.23 12.73
C THR A 150 5.51 6.75 12.94
N PRO A 151 6.31 7.26 13.88
CA PRO A 151 6.52 8.69 14.04
C PRO A 151 7.09 9.34 12.76
N ASP A 152 8.02 8.63 12.11
CA ASP A 152 8.78 9.09 10.96
C ASP A 152 8.29 8.40 9.67
N TRP A 153 7.04 8.69 9.32
CA TRP A 153 6.27 8.01 8.27
C TRP A 153 6.72 8.32 6.83
N LEU A 154 7.84 9.03 6.65
CA LEU A 154 8.46 9.27 5.34
C LEU A 154 9.81 8.58 5.17
N ASN A 155 10.33 7.96 6.22
CA ASN A 155 11.62 7.27 6.18
C ASN A 155 11.40 5.76 6.27
N PHE A 156 11.97 5.04 5.31
CA PHE A 156 11.88 3.59 5.23
C PHE A 156 12.93 2.97 6.15
N ASN A 157 12.47 2.40 7.26
CA ASN A 157 13.31 1.70 8.22
C ASN A 157 12.49 0.59 8.92
N ASN A 158 13.01 0.00 9.99
CA ASN A 158 12.32 -1.07 10.73
C ASN A 158 11.41 -0.56 11.86
N SER A 159 11.11 0.75 11.92
CA SER A 159 10.33 1.34 13.02
C SER A 159 8.92 0.75 13.12
N TYR A 160 8.33 0.33 11.99
CA TYR A 160 7.06 -0.39 11.99
C TYR A 160 7.07 -1.56 13.00
N PHE A 161 8.10 -2.42 12.94
CA PHE A 161 8.18 -3.59 13.82
C PHE A 161 8.50 -3.21 15.27
N THR A 162 9.33 -2.19 15.49
CA THR A 162 9.68 -1.77 16.85
C THR A 162 8.50 -1.09 17.55
N GLU A 163 7.77 -0.24 16.85
CA GLU A 163 6.57 0.42 17.39
C GLU A 163 5.41 -0.56 17.57
N LEU A 164 5.20 -1.47 16.62
CA LEU A 164 4.19 -2.53 16.72
C LEU A 164 4.41 -3.45 17.93
N LYS A 165 5.67 -3.78 18.24
CA LYS A 165 6.02 -4.60 19.40
C LYS A 165 5.86 -3.82 20.71
N ALA A 166 6.21 -2.54 20.71
CA ALA A 166 6.17 -1.72 21.91
C ALA A 166 4.74 -1.32 22.30
N ARG A 167 3.90 -0.95 21.33
CA ARG A 167 2.50 -0.49 21.51
C ARG A 167 2.34 0.59 22.59
N ARG A 168 3.28 1.54 22.64
CA ARG A 168 3.32 2.55 23.70
C ARG A 168 2.64 3.87 23.33
N ASP A 169 2.53 4.16 22.04
CA ASP A 169 2.03 5.45 21.57
C ASP A 169 0.63 5.32 20.96
N ALA A 170 -0.35 5.95 21.60
CA ALA A 170 -1.75 5.95 21.16
C ALA A 170 -1.99 6.77 19.88
N ASP A 171 -1.02 7.60 19.46
CA ASP A 171 -1.06 8.34 18.20
C ASP A 171 -0.60 7.51 16.99
N LEU A 172 -0.17 6.26 17.20
CA LEU A 172 0.21 5.33 16.15
C LEU A 172 -0.88 4.27 15.94
N ILE A 173 -1.19 3.97 14.69
CA ILE A 173 -2.19 2.94 14.38
C ILE A 173 -1.57 1.54 14.45
N VAL A 174 -2.37 0.61 14.97
CA VAL A 174 -2.14 -0.84 14.86
C VAL A 174 -3.46 -1.47 14.43
N MET A 175 -3.48 -2.09 13.26
CA MET A 175 -4.64 -2.84 12.78
C MET A 175 -4.57 -4.29 13.27
N ASP A 176 -5.67 -5.05 13.23
CA ASP A 176 -5.64 -6.47 13.64
C ASP A 176 -4.67 -7.28 12.78
N THR A 177 -4.54 -6.94 11.49
CA THR A 177 -3.58 -7.57 10.58
C THR A 177 -2.14 -7.17 10.82
N ASP A 178 -1.89 -6.01 11.45
CA ASP A 178 -0.54 -5.69 11.96
C ASP A 178 -0.28 -6.47 13.25
N ALA A 179 -1.28 -6.55 14.14
CA ALA A 179 -1.16 -7.15 15.45
C ALA A 179 -0.89 -8.67 15.44
N CYS A 180 -1.13 -9.34 14.32
CA CYS A 180 -0.90 -10.78 14.14
C CYS A 180 0.42 -11.15 13.45
N ILE A 181 1.24 -10.15 13.08
CA ILE A 181 2.61 -10.29 12.58
C ILE A 181 3.58 -10.49 13.75
#